data_AF-A0A1A6GTD2-F1
#
_entry.id   AF-A0A1A6GTD2-F1
#
_cell.length_a   1.000
_cell.length_b   1.000
_cell.length_c   1.000
_cell.angle_alpha   90.00
_cell.angle_beta   90.00
_cell.angle_gamma   90.00
#
_symmetry.space_group_name_H-M   'P 1'
#
loop_
_entity.id
_entity.type
_entity.pdbx_description
1 polymer ?
#
loop_
_entity_poly.entity_id
_entity_poly.type
_entity_poly.pdbx_seq_one_letter_code
_entity_poly.pdbx_strand_id
1 'polypeptide(L)'
;EKFEVTNLNMKSGMSLKIKGKIHKDVDRFIVNLGQGKDKLNLHFNPRFNESTIVCNSRDGGSWGKEHRDSHMLGDNHLHYLSMDGLHISSFKLE
;
A
#
# COMPACT_ATOMS: atom_id res chain seq x y z
N GLU A 1 -10.76 -5.66 9.41
CA GLU A 1 -11.72 -4.56 9.18
C GLU A 1 -11.53 -4.01 7.76
N LYS A 2 -12.59 -3.53 7.10
CA LYS A 2 -12.52 -2.99 5.74
C LYS A 2 -12.84 -1.50 5.76
N PHE A 3 -11.91 -0.68 5.30
CA PHE A 3 -12.09 0.75 5.08
C PHE A 3 -12.10 1.02 3.57
N GLU A 4 -13.07 1.80 3.09
CA GLU A 4 -13.23 2.12 1.67
C GLU A 4 -13.69 3.57 1.52
N VAL A 5 -13.02 4.31 0.63
CA VAL A 5 -13.42 5.67 0.24
C VAL A 5 -13.61 5.68 -1.26
N THR A 6 -14.79 6.11 -1.70
CA THR A 6 -15.15 6.24 -3.11
C THR A 6 -15.30 7.70 -3.50
N ASN A 7 -15.35 7.99 -4.79
CA ASN A 7 -15.49 9.36 -5.33
C ASN A 7 -14.36 10.32 -4.90
N LEU A 8 -13.17 9.78 -4.61
CA LEU A 8 -11.95 10.55 -4.40
C LEU A 8 -11.52 11.20 -5.73
N ASN A 9 -11.60 12.52 -5.82
CA ASN A 9 -11.13 13.30 -6.97
C ASN A 9 -9.62 13.54 -6.88
N MET A 10 -8.83 12.46 -6.85
CA MET A 10 -7.37 12.54 -6.86
C MET A 10 -6.85 12.87 -8.25
N LYS A 11 -5.97 13.86 -8.35
CA LYS A 11 -5.34 14.32 -9.59
C LYS A 11 -3.82 14.26 -9.47
N SER A 12 -3.14 14.28 -10.62
CA SER A 12 -1.69 14.39 -10.67
C SER A 12 -1.20 15.59 -9.86
N GLY A 13 -0.11 15.41 -9.11
CA GLY A 13 0.45 16.42 -8.21
C GLY A 13 -0.20 16.48 -6.82
N MET A 14 -1.30 15.77 -6.56
CA MET A 14 -1.89 15.66 -5.22
C MET A 14 -1.20 14.58 -4.40
N SER A 15 -1.14 14.77 -3.08
CA SER A 15 -0.63 13.78 -2.13
C SER A 15 -1.77 13.20 -1.30
N LEU A 16 -1.76 11.87 -1.12
CA LEU A 16 -2.63 11.17 -0.18
C LEU A 16 -1.82 10.72 1.04
N LYS A 17 -2.26 11.11 2.23
CA LYS A 17 -1.66 10.70 3.50
C LYS A 17 -2.59 9.75 4.24
N ILE A 18 -2.10 8.54 4.50
CA ILE A 18 -2.82 7.50 5.27
C ILE A 18 -2.09 7.31 6.58
N LYS A 19 -2.82 7.35 7.70
CA LYS A 19 -2.32 7.02 9.03
C LYS A 19 -3.22 5.96 9.65
N GLY A 20 -2.63 4.94 10.23
CA GLY A 20 -3.34 3.88 10.92
C GLY A 20 -2.43 3.14 11.90
N LYS A 21 -3.04 2.33 12.76
CA LYS A 21 -2.34 1.42 13.66
C LYS A 21 -2.45 0.00 13.13
N ILE A 22 -1.34 -0.71 13.10
CA ILE A 22 -1.26 -2.11 12.68
C ILE A 22 -1.28 -2.96 13.96
N HIS A 23 -2.15 -3.97 14.00
CA HIS A 23 -2.17 -4.92 15.13
C HIS A 23 -0.91 -5.80 15.10
N LYS A 24 -0.40 -6.18 16.27
CA LYS A 24 0.84 -6.97 16.41
C LYS A 24 0.79 -8.32 15.69
N ASP A 25 -0.39 -8.92 15.62
CA ASP A 25 -0.57 -10.30 15.16
C ASP A 25 -1.11 -10.38 13.73
N VAL A 26 -0.77 -9.41 12.88
CA VAL A 26 -1.18 -9.43 11.46
C VAL A 26 0.00 -9.77 10.56
N ASP A 27 -0.22 -10.69 9.63
CA ASP A 27 0.80 -11.06 8.64
C ASP A 27 0.96 -9.99 7.55
N ARG A 28 -0.06 -9.16 7.34
CA ARG A 28 -0.10 -8.18 6.25
C ARG A 28 -1.20 -7.14 6.40
N PHE A 29 -1.06 -6.05 5.66
CA PHE A 29 -2.17 -5.15 5.33
C PHE A 29 -2.13 -4.79 3.84
N ILE A 30 -3.22 -4.21 3.34
CA ILE A 30 -3.37 -3.86 1.92
C ILE A 30 -3.91 -2.43 1.81
N VAL A 31 -3.28 -1.64 0.94
CA VAL A 31 -3.83 -0.36 0.45
C VAL A 31 -4.03 -0.48 -1.05
N ASN A 32 -5.28 -0.31 -1.49
CA ASN A 32 -5.65 -0.32 -2.90
C ASN A 32 -6.02 1.09 -3.33
N LEU A 33 -5.40 1.59 -4.40
CA LEU A 33 -5.75 2.85 -5.06
C LEU A 33 -6.07 2.57 -6.52
N GLY A 34 -7.21 3.06 -6.99
CA GLY A 34 -7.66 2.82 -8.35
C GLY A 34 -9.02 3.41 -8.67
N GLN A 35 -9.53 3.03 -9.83
CA GLN A 35 -10.82 3.49 -10.36
C GLN A 35 -11.98 2.59 -9.89
N GLY A 36 -11.68 1.46 -9.25
CA GLY A 36 -12.65 0.52 -8.73
C GLY A 36 -11.98 -0.81 -8.35
N LYS A 37 -12.77 -1.79 -7.92
CA LYS A 37 -12.26 -3.08 -7.44
C LYS A 37 -11.46 -3.86 -8.49
N ASP A 38 -11.80 -3.69 -9.76
CA ASP A 38 -11.20 -4.44 -10.88
C ASP A 38 -10.16 -3.63 -11.66
N LYS A 39 -9.95 -2.37 -11.27
CA LYS A 39 -8.95 -1.49 -11.88
C LYS A 39 -8.17 -0.74 -10.80
N LEU A 40 -7.08 -1.35 -10.37
CA LEU A 40 -6.15 -0.85 -9.35
C LEU A 40 -4.87 -0.36 -10.00
N ASN A 41 -4.62 0.94 -9.87
CA ASN A 41 -3.36 1.55 -10.27
C ASN A 41 -2.23 1.18 -9.31
N LEU A 42 -2.56 1.02 -8.02
CA LEU A 42 -1.65 0.56 -7.00
C LEU A 42 -2.35 -0.42 -6.06
N HIS A 43 -1.79 -1.62 -5.97
CA HIS A 43 -2.00 -2.56 -4.88
C HIS A 43 -0.73 -2.59 -4.05
N PHE A 44 -0.79 -2.03 -2.85
CA PHE A 44 0.31 -1.97 -1.91
C PHE A 44 0.07 -2.98 -0.79
N ASN A 45 0.93 -4.00 -0.68
CA ASN A 45 0.75 -5.10 0.24
C ASN A 45 2.05 -5.47 0.97
N PRO A 46 2.35 -4.79 2.09
CA PRO A 46 3.35 -5.25 3.04
C PRO A 46 2.95 -6.60 3.63
N ARG A 47 3.89 -7.54 3.59
CA ARG A 47 3.78 -8.89 4.14
C ARG A 47 4.89 -9.08 5.16
N PHE A 48 4.53 -8.97 6.43
CA PHE A 48 5.45 -9.05 7.56
C PHE A 48 6.03 -10.45 7.73
N ASN A 49 5.23 -11.49 7.45
CA ASN A 49 5.67 -12.88 7.48
C ASN A 49 6.70 -13.22 6.37
N GLU A 50 6.73 -12.45 5.28
CA GLU A 50 7.70 -12.58 4.19
C GLU A 50 8.83 -11.53 4.30
N SER A 51 8.80 -10.64 5.29
CA SER A 51 9.65 -9.43 5.38
C SER A 51 9.76 -8.69 4.04
N THR A 52 8.66 -8.62 3.28
CA THR A 52 8.65 -8.06 1.92
C THR A 52 7.43 -7.17 1.69
N ILE A 53 7.64 -6.09 0.95
CA ILE A 53 6.57 -5.26 0.40
C ILE A 53 6.29 -5.72 -1.03
N VAL A 54 5.04 -6.07 -1.30
CA VAL A 54 4.60 -6.43 -2.65
C VAL A 54 3.75 -5.30 -3.21
N CYS A 55 4.17 -4.75 -4.35
CA CYS A 55 3.41 -3.80 -5.15
C CYS A 55 2.93 -4.47 -6.45
N ASN A 56 1.70 -4.18 -6.87
CA ASN A 56 1.19 -4.63 -8.17
C ASN A 56 0.15 -3.65 -8.72
N SER A 57 -0.29 -3.87 -9.96
CA SER A 57 -1.48 -3.27 -10.56
C SER A 57 -2.50 -4.36 -10.91
N ARG A 58 -3.76 -3.96 -11.04
CA ARG A 58 -4.86 -4.84 -11.49
C ARG A 58 -5.64 -4.12 -12.58
N ASP A 59 -5.86 -4.75 -13.73
CA ASP A 59 -6.67 -4.19 -14.80
C ASP A 59 -7.58 -5.25 -15.40
N GLY A 60 -8.85 -4.90 -15.64
CA GLY A 60 -9.88 -5.84 -16.05
C GLY A 60 -9.99 -7.08 -15.14
N GLY A 61 -9.68 -6.93 -13.84
CA GLY A 61 -9.67 -8.02 -12.88
C GLY A 61 -8.41 -8.90 -12.85
N SER A 62 -7.48 -8.70 -13.78
CA SER A 62 -6.22 -9.46 -13.89
C SER A 62 -5.06 -8.75 -13.21
N TRP A 63 -4.22 -9.51 -12.50
CA TRP A 63 -3.02 -8.98 -11.85
C TRP A 63 -1.87 -8.82 -12.84
N GLY A 64 -1.12 -7.73 -12.69
CA GLY A 64 0.14 -7.52 -13.39
C GLY A 64 1.31 -8.28 -12.78
N LYS A 65 2.52 -7.94 -13.22
CA LYS A 65 3.76 -8.46 -12.65
C LYS A 65 4.02 -7.81 -11.28
N GLU A 66 4.24 -8.63 -10.26
CA GLU A 66 4.61 -8.15 -8.92
C GLU A 66 5.97 -7.45 -8.91
N HIS A 67 6.05 -6.35 -8.18
CA HIS A 67 7.28 -5.75 -7.70
C HIS A 67 7.44 -6.07 -6.22
N ARG A 68 8.61 -6.56 -5.83
CA ARG A 68 8.89 -7.03 -4.47
C ARG A 68 10.12 -6.30 -3.92
N ASP A 69 9.98 -5.72 -2.74
CA ASP A 69 11.06 -5.04 -2.04
C ASP A 69 11.20 -5.57 -0.60
N SER A 70 12.30 -6.26 -0.33
CA SER A 70 12.65 -6.85 0.97
C SER A 70 13.51 -5.95 1.85
N HIS A 71 14.02 -4.82 1.34
CA HIS A 71 14.93 -3.95 2.09
C HIS A 71 14.17 -2.98 3.00
N MET A 72 12.89 -2.77 2.73
CA MET A 72 12.05 -1.74 3.35
C MET A 72 11.36 -2.18 4.66
N LEU A 73 11.63 -3.39 5.16
CA LEU A 73 11.03 -3.94 6.39
C LEU A 73 12.03 -4.32 7.48
N GLY A 74 13.33 -4.05 7.27
CA GLY A 74 14.37 -4.30 8.27
C GLY A 74 14.25 -3.35 9.48
N ASP A 75 14.13 -3.94 10.67
CA ASP A 75 14.21 -3.34 12.01
C ASP A 75 13.41 -2.05 12.25
N ASN A 76 12.15 -2.23 12.70
CA ASN A 76 11.32 -1.20 13.36
C ASN A 76 11.08 0.12 12.60
N HIS A 77 11.38 0.16 11.31
CA HIS A 77 11.23 1.34 10.49
C HIS A 77 10.55 1.03 9.16
N LEU A 78 9.21 1.08 9.15
CA LEU A 78 8.45 1.43 7.95
C LEU A 78 8.69 2.91 7.63
N HIS A 79 9.92 3.25 7.24
CA HIS A 79 10.28 4.56 6.73
C HIS A 79 9.98 4.60 5.23
N TYR A 80 8.92 5.35 4.91
CA TYR A 80 8.73 6.07 3.65
C TYR A 80 8.80 5.27 2.34
N LEU A 81 7.63 4.93 1.80
CA LEU A 81 7.51 4.71 0.35
C LEU A 81 7.12 6.03 -0.31
N SER A 82 8.06 6.55 -1.10
CA SER A 82 7.82 7.56 -2.12
C SER A 82 7.96 6.86 -3.47
N MET A 83 6.84 6.45 -4.05
CA MET A 83 6.73 6.26 -5.50
C MET A 83 6.07 7.51 -6.05
N ASP A 84 6.64 8.12 -7.09
CA ASP A 84 6.20 9.38 -7.73
C ASP A 84 4.75 9.78 -7.45
N GLY A 85 4.57 10.70 -6.49
CA GLY A 85 3.28 11.30 -6.13
C GLY A 85 2.52 10.67 -4.95
N LEU A 86 2.86 9.45 -4.50
CA LEU A 86 2.26 8.84 -3.31
C LEU A 86 3.29 8.76 -2.17
N HIS A 87 3.09 9.61 -1.16
CA HIS A 87 3.95 9.69 0.02
C HIS A 87 3.27 8.98 1.20
N ILE A 88 3.61 7.71 1.42
CA ILE A 88 3.17 6.96 2.60
C ILE A 88 4.20 7.24 3.71
N SER A 89 3.87 8.17 4.62
CA SER A 89 4.88 8.81 5.50
C SER A 89 5.02 8.26 6.92
N SER A 90 4.15 7.40 7.43
CA SER A 90 4.45 6.67 8.68
C SER A 90 3.43 5.59 9.04
N PHE A 91 3.92 4.45 9.51
CA PHE A 91 3.17 3.53 10.36
C PHE A 91 3.94 3.39 11.68
N LYS A 92 3.24 3.54 12.80
CA LYS A 92 3.81 3.25 14.12
C LYS A 92 3.48 1.80 14.46
N LEU A 93 4.50 0.96 14.57
CA LEU A 93 4.41 -0.34 15.23
C LEU A 93 4.43 -0.07 16.74
N GLU A 94 3.44 -0.59 17.45
CA GLU A 94 3.47 -0.71 18.92
C GLU A 94 3.35 -2.18 19.27
#